data_AF-A0A135VGU6-F1
#
_entry.id   AF-A0A135VGU6-F1
#
_cell.length_a   1.000
_cell.length_b   1.000
_cell.length_c   1.000
_cell.angle_alpha   90.00
_cell.angle_beta   90.00
_cell.angle_gamma   90.00
#
_symmetry.space_group_name_H-M   'P 1'
#
loop_
_entity.id
_entity.type
_entity.pdbx_description
1 polymer ?
#
loop_
_entity_poly.entity_id
_entity_poly.type
_entity_poly.pdbx_seq_one_letter_code
_entity_poly.pdbx_strand_id
1 'polypeptide(L)'
;MTPYTVRVDHLDIGADSPARVMGVINLSSESFYPDSVMISNEQIHETVKQMQKEGVDLIDVGGASTAPENIYGSQKVSEKEELRRLKEGLEAIIESANVPISIDTTSSRVAEFALDSGAVLVNDVSGLRTDPEMATIVAERDIPVVLMSLCRQPCDSIQKSLEALSESLRVAHSAGIANEQIIVDPGIGFGKPPEVDFDLIRYLRRFTMWGQTLVTDSQGLLEQLQ
;
A
#
# COMPACT_ATOMS: atom_id res chain seq x y z
N MET A 1 6.93 -24.18 -3.71
CA MET A 1 5.49 -23.95 -3.69
C MET A 1 5.12 -23.17 -4.94
N THR A 2 3.96 -23.44 -5.53
CA THR A 2 3.49 -22.66 -6.69
C THR A 2 3.14 -21.25 -6.22
N PRO A 3 3.67 -20.18 -6.84
CA PRO A 3 3.30 -18.83 -6.50
C PRO A 3 1.82 -18.58 -6.81
N TYR A 4 1.14 -17.81 -5.97
CA TYR A 4 -0.22 -17.34 -6.23
C TYR A 4 -0.18 -16.20 -7.25
N THR A 5 -1.28 -16.07 -8.00
CA THR A 5 -1.55 -14.92 -8.85
C THR A 5 -2.67 -14.14 -8.20
N VAL A 6 -2.43 -12.85 -7.95
CA VAL A 6 -3.44 -11.93 -7.44
C VAL A 6 -4.03 -11.18 -8.62
N ARG A 7 -5.37 -11.21 -8.72
CA ARG A 7 -6.09 -10.48 -9.77
C ARG A 7 -6.60 -9.15 -9.21
N VAL A 8 -6.13 -8.05 -9.79
CA VAL A 8 -6.58 -6.69 -9.50
C VAL A 8 -7.29 -6.16 -10.74
N ASP A 9 -8.62 -6.24 -10.75
CA ASP A 9 -9.47 -5.97 -11.92
C ASP A 9 -9.05 -6.80 -13.16
N HIS A 10 -8.39 -6.19 -14.14
CA HIS A 10 -7.91 -6.85 -15.35
C HIS A 10 -6.42 -7.22 -15.30
N LEU A 11 -5.73 -6.94 -14.19
CA LEU A 11 -4.31 -7.20 -14.00
C LEU A 11 -4.08 -8.47 -13.20
N ASP A 12 -3.23 -9.34 -13.75
CA ASP A 12 -2.63 -10.43 -12.99
C ASP A 12 -1.27 -9.97 -12.43
N ILE A 13 -1.09 -10.12 -11.12
CA ILE A 13 0.13 -9.78 -10.37
C ILE A 13 0.70 -11.03 -9.70
N GLY A 14 1.97 -11.34 -10.00
CA GLY A 14 2.68 -12.50 -9.46
C GLY A 14 2.78 -13.69 -10.42
N ALA A 15 3.34 -14.79 -9.93
CA ALA A 15 3.68 -15.97 -10.73
C ALA A 15 4.48 -15.63 -12.00
N ASP A 16 3.98 -16.01 -13.18
CA ASP A 16 4.64 -15.80 -14.47
C ASP A 16 4.22 -14.48 -15.16
N SER A 17 3.43 -13.64 -14.48
CA SER A 17 3.05 -12.31 -14.97
C SER A 17 4.24 -11.34 -14.97
N PRO A 18 4.26 -10.35 -15.89
CA PRO A 18 5.28 -9.30 -15.86
C PRO A 18 5.21 -8.50 -14.56
N ALA A 19 6.33 -7.90 -14.17
CA ALA A 19 6.36 -6.92 -13.09
C ALA A 19 5.41 -5.76 -13.42
N ARG A 20 4.66 -5.32 -12.43
CA ARG A 20 3.72 -4.20 -12.54
C ARG A 20 4.31 -2.96 -11.89
N VAL A 21 4.03 -1.80 -12.47
CA VAL A 21 4.42 -0.51 -11.94
C VAL A 21 3.22 0.14 -11.27
N MET A 22 3.30 0.31 -9.95
CA MET A 22 2.31 1.04 -9.16
C MET A 22 2.77 2.49 -9.01
N GLY A 23 2.03 3.41 -9.59
CA GLY A 23 2.25 4.84 -9.39
C GLY A 23 1.57 5.32 -8.12
N VAL A 24 2.13 6.33 -7.44
CA VAL A 24 1.59 6.82 -6.16
C VAL A 24 1.07 8.26 -6.31
N ILE A 25 -0.15 8.52 -5.83
CA ILE A 25 -0.74 9.85 -5.70
C ILE A 25 -1.04 10.11 -4.22
N ASN A 26 -0.39 11.12 -3.64
CA ASN A 26 -0.67 11.58 -2.28
C ASN A 26 -1.56 12.82 -2.32
N LEU A 27 -2.72 12.76 -1.65
CA LEU A 27 -3.64 13.89 -1.46
C LEU A 27 -3.32 14.69 -0.19
N SER A 28 -2.24 14.34 0.50
CA SER A 28 -1.75 15.00 1.71
C SER A 28 -0.72 16.07 1.36
N SER A 29 -0.87 17.30 1.86
CA SER A 29 0.06 18.41 1.65
C SER A 29 1.44 18.23 2.32
N GLU A 30 1.61 17.17 3.11
CA GLU A 30 2.84 16.89 3.86
C GLU A 30 3.93 16.15 3.05
N SER A 31 3.74 15.89 1.75
CA SER A 31 4.79 15.35 0.86
C SER A 31 5.66 16.47 0.27
N PHE A 32 6.93 16.56 0.68
CA PHE A 32 8.15 17.30 0.24
C PHE A 32 8.16 18.47 -0.79
N TYR A 33 7.06 18.86 -1.44
CA TYR A 33 6.96 20.01 -2.35
C TYR A 33 5.69 20.81 -2.05
N PRO A 34 5.77 22.06 -1.55
CA PRO A 34 4.62 22.94 -1.36
C PRO A 34 3.78 23.18 -2.63
N ASP A 35 4.36 22.92 -3.81
CA ASP A 35 3.71 23.00 -5.12
C ASP A 35 3.01 21.69 -5.55
N SER A 36 3.04 20.63 -4.72
CA SER A 36 2.47 19.29 -5.02
C SER A 36 1.10 19.03 -4.39
N VAL A 37 0.52 20.00 -3.69
CA VAL A 37 -0.89 19.91 -3.28
C VAL A 37 -1.74 19.96 -4.54
N MET A 38 -2.41 18.86 -4.85
CA MET A 38 -3.38 18.78 -5.93
C MET A 38 -4.67 19.47 -5.47
N ILE A 39 -4.71 20.79 -5.62
CA ILE A 39 -5.78 21.66 -5.12
C ILE A 39 -6.96 21.70 -6.12
N SER A 40 -6.74 21.28 -7.37
CA SER A 40 -7.79 21.24 -8.39
C SER A 40 -7.88 19.89 -9.10
N ASN A 41 -9.11 19.54 -9.50
CA ASN A 41 -9.37 18.37 -10.37
C ASN A 41 -8.53 18.42 -11.65
N GLU A 42 -8.20 19.61 -12.15
CA GLU A 42 -7.35 19.78 -13.33
C GLU A 42 -5.93 19.22 -13.11
N GLN A 43 -5.30 19.53 -11.97
CA GLN A 43 -3.99 18.96 -11.64
C GLN A 43 -4.06 17.44 -11.51
N ILE A 44 -5.11 16.93 -10.86
CA ILE A 44 -5.36 15.48 -10.72
C ILE A 44 -5.45 14.82 -12.11
N HIS A 45 -6.25 15.38 -13.00
CA HIS A 45 -6.41 14.89 -14.36
C HIS A 45 -5.08 14.86 -15.13
N GLU A 46 -4.29 15.94 -15.04
CA GLU A 46 -2.98 16.04 -15.70
C GLU A 46 -1.99 15.01 -15.19
N THR A 47 -1.88 14.85 -13.87
CA THR A 47 -0.99 13.86 -13.25
C THR A 47 -1.39 12.44 -13.62
N VAL A 48 -2.66 12.07 -13.47
CA VAL A 48 -3.14 10.71 -13.84
C VAL A 48 -2.84 10.42 -15.31
N LYS A 49 -3.11 11.38 -16.20
CA LYS A 49 -2.83 11.24 -17.64
C LYS A 49 -1.33 11.09 -17.92
N GLN A 50 -0.49 11.82 -17.20
CA GLN A 50 0.97 11.72 -17.33
C GLN A 50 1.49 10.37 -16.84
N MET A 51 1.04 9.88 -15.69
CA MET A 51 1.40 8.56 -15.16
C MET A 51 1.00 7.44 -16.13
N GLN A 52 -0.21 7.51 -16.70
CA GLN A 52 -0.65 6.55 -17.73
C GLN A 52 0.22 6.59 -18.99
N LYS A 53 0.68 7.77 -19.40
CA LYS A 53 1.60 7.93 -20.54
C LYS A 53 2.98 7.34 -20.24
N GLU A 54 3.40 7.39 -18.97
CA GLU A 54 4.64 6.78 -18.49
C GLU A 54 4.54 5.26 -18.28
N GLY A 55 3.33 4.70 -18.38
CA GLY A 55 3.08 3.27 -18.38
C GLY A 55 2.91 2.66 -16.99
N VAL A 56 2.36 3.41 -16.03
CA VAL A 56 1.89 2.80 -14.77
C VAL A 56 0.81 1.76 -15.07
N ASP A 57 0.86 0.62 -14.39
CA ASP A 57 -0.15 -0.44 -14.50
C ASP A 57 -1.32 -0.18 -13.54
N LEU A 58 -1.07 0.42 -12.38
CA LEU A 58 -2.06 0.76 -11.35
C LEU A 58 -1.64 2.01 -10.59
N ILE A 59 -2.58 2.66 -9.90
CA ILE A 59 -2.33 3.86 -9.09
C ILE A 59 -2.74 3.60 -7.65
N ASP A 60 -1.85 3.87 -6.70
CA ASP A 60 -2.09 3.85 -5.26
C ASP A 60 -2.34 5.27 -4.76
N VAL A 61 -3.44 5.46 -4.02
CA VAL A 61 -3.89 6.77 -3.56
C VAL A 61 -3.85 6.85 -2.04
N GLY A 62 -3.05 7.77 -1.51
CA GLY A 62 -2.93 8.03 -0.07
C GLY A 62 -3.60 9.34 0.35
N GLY A 63 -4.50 9.29 1.32
CA GLY A 63 -5.12 10.50 1.93
C GLY A 63 -4.31 11.07 3.10
N ALA A 64 -3.41 10.27 3.66
CA ALA A 64 -2.59 10.58 4.83
C ALA A 64 -1.23 9.89 4.71
N SER A 65 -0.20 10.48 5.30
CA SER A 65 1.09 9.80 5.40
C SER A 65 0.98 8.59 6.33
N THR A 66 1.30 7.42 5.79
CA THR A 66 1.45 6.15 6.49
C THR A 66 2.88 5.91 6.99
N ALA A 67 3.79 6.85 6.71
CA ALA A 67 5.19 6.79 7.13
C ALA A 67 5.33 6.84 8.66
N PRO A 68 6.29 6.11 9.26
CA PRO A 68 6.53 6.14 10.71
C PRO A 68 6.90 7.53 11.23
N GLU A 69 6.07 8.09 12.13
CA GLU A 69 6.28 9.40 12.78
C GLU A 69 7.66 9.54 13.43
N ASN A 70 8.14 8.47 14.07
CA ASN A 70 9.41 8.46 14.79
C ASN A 70 10.64 8.45 13.86
N ILE A 71 10.45 8.25 12.56
CA ILE A 71 11.54 8.21 11.55
C ILE A 71 11.44 9.44 10.66
N TYR A 72 10.25 9.73 10.17
CA TYR A 72 10.03 10.76 9.13
C TYR A 72 9.39 12.04 9.67
N GLY A 73 9.07 12.10 10.96
CA GLY A 73 8.40 13.26 11.55
C GLY A 73 6.98 13.50 11.01
N SER A 74 6.37 12.49 10.39
CA SER A 74 5.02 12.55 9.84
C SER A 74 4.01 12.82 10.96
N GLN A 75 3.18 13.85 10.79
CA GLN A 75 2.09 14.11 11.73
C GLN A 75 0.97 13.10 11.49
N LYS A 76 0.44 12.52 12.58
CA LYS A 76 -0.76 11.69 12.50
C LYS A 76 -1.94 12.53 12.00
N VAL A 77 -2.42 12.19 10.81
CA VAL A 77 -3.66 12.72 10.26
C VAL A 77 -4.82 11.94 10.88
N SER A 78 -5.87 12.64 11.31
CA SER A 78 -7.08 11.97 11.81
C SER A 78 -7.83 11.30 10.67
N GLU A 79 -8.50 10.17 10.93
CA GLU A 79 -9.40 9.51 9.96
C GLU A 79 -10.37 10.49 9.29
N LYS A 80 -10.93 11.44 10.06
CA LYS A 80 -11.85 12.45 9.53
C LYS A 80 -11.20 13.35 8.46
N GLU A 81 -9.93 13.69 8.65
CA GLU A 81 -9.18 14.54 7.74
C GLU A 81 -8.69 13.76 6.52
N GLU A 82 -8.22 12.53 6.70
CA GLU A 82 -7.90 11.61 5.60
C GLU A 82 -9.12 11.40 4.70
N LEU A 83 -10.29 11.11 5.30
CA LEU A 83 -11.55 10.96 4.58
C LEU A 83 -12.00 12.25 3.88
N ARG A 84 -11.75 13.42 4.49
CA ARG A 84 -12.03 14.72 3.84
C ARG A 84 -11.20 14.89 2.57
N ARG A 85 -9.89 14.62 2.65
CA ARG A 85 -8.96 14.72 1.51
C ARG A 85 -9.35 13.76 0.39
N LEU A 86 -9.69 12.52 0.72
CA LEU A 86 -10.15 11.54 -0.28
C LEU A 86 -11.47 11.96 -0.94
N LYS A 87 -12.43 12.51 -0.18
CA LYS A 87 -13.67 13.04 -0.74
C LYS A 87 -13.44 14.19 -1.73
N GLU A 88 -12.36 14.93 -1.58
CA GLU A 88 -12.04 16.07 -2.45
C GLU A 88 -11.32 15.64 -3.74
N GLY A 89 -10.56 14.54 -3.74
CA GLY A 89 -9.71 14.16 -4.87
C GLY A 89 -10.00 12.80 -5.52
N LEU A 90 -10.51 11.82 -4.78
CA LEU A 90 -10.58 10.43 -5.25
C LEU A 90 -11.50 10.26 -6.46
N GLU A 91 -12.65 10.94 -6.48
CA GLU A 91 -13.59 10.88 -7.60
C GLU A 91 -12.93 11.33 -8.91
N ALA A 92 -12.21 12.46 -8.89
CA ALA A 92 -11.48 12.95 -10.06
C ALA A 92 -10.38 11.97 -10.51
N ILE A 93 -9.70 11.30 -9.57
CA ILE A 93 -8.70 10.25 -9.91
C ILE A 93 -9.39 9.09 -10.63
N ILE A 94 -10.47 8.56 -10.05
CA ILE A 94 -11.20 7.40 -10.59
C ILE A 94 -11.79 7.70 -11.97
N GLU A 95 -12.36 8.88 -12.17
CA GLU A 95 -12.91 9.29 -13.49
C GLU A 95 -11.84 9.43 -14.58
N SER A 96 -10.59 9.74 -14.19
CA SER A 96 -9.48 9.94 -15.11
C SER A 96 -8.71 8.68 -15.44
N ALA A 97 -8.68 7.77 -14.46
CA ALA A 97 -7.85 6.60 -14.49
C ALA A 97 -8.45 5.54 -15.42
N ASN A 98 -7.64 5.05 -16.35
CA ASN A 98 -7.95 3.84 -17.12
C ASN A 98 -7.24 2.59 -16.58
N VAL A 99 -6.64 2.71 -15.39
CA VAL A 99 -5.91 1.68 -14.66
C VAL A 99 -6.55 1.45 -13.29
N PRO A 100 -6.37 0.27 -12.67
CA PRO A 100 -6.93 -0.02 -11.35
C PRO A 100 -6.41 0.94 -10.27
N ILE A 101 -7.29 1.26 -9.33
CA ILE A 101 -6.99 2.13 -8.20
C ILE A 101 -6.85 1.31 -6.92
N SER A 102 -5.74 1.50 -6.22
CA SER A 102 -5.47 1.06 -4.86
C SER A 102 -5.67 2.22 -3.89
N ILE A 103 -6.13 1.93 -2.67
CA ILE A 103 -6.23 2.89 -1.57
C ILE A 103 -5.19 2.57 -0.49
N ASP A 104 -4.23 3.47 -0.25
CA ASP A 104 -3.29 3.39 0.88
C ASP A 104 -3.95 3.96 2.13
N THR A 105 -4.35 3.06 3.03
CA THR A 105 -4.96 3.44 4.30
C THR A 105 -4.87 2.34 5.34
N THR A 106 -4.88 2.74 6.60
CA THR A 106 -5.02 1.84 7.75
C THR A 106 -6.38 1.94 8.44
N SER A 107 -7.30 2.76 7.90
CA SER A 107 -8.67 2.93 8.42
C SER A 107 -9.67 2.18 7.56
N SER A 108 -10.40 1.26 8.18
CA SER A 108 -11.47 0.48 7.56
C SER A 108 -12.55 1.37 6.94
N ARG A 109 -12.89 2.47 7.61
CA ARG A 109 -13.87 3.46 7.13
C ARG A 109 -13.39 4.20 5.88
N VAL A 110 -12.10 4.51 5.83
CA VAL A 110 -11.48 5.15 4.66
C VAL A 110 -11.47 4.17 3.48
N ALA A 111 -11.06 2.92 3.73
CA ALA A 111 -11.11 1.86 2.73
C ALA A 111 -12.53 1.66 2.20
N GLU A 112 -13.53 1.57 3.08
CA GLU A 112 -14.94 1.42 2.69
C GLU A 112 -15.40 2.51 1.72
N PHE A 113 -15.13 3.77 2.06
CA PHE A 113 -15.44 4.91 1.19
C PHE A 113 -14.73 4.83 -0.16
N ALA A 114 -13.45 4.47 -0.17
CA ALA A 114 -12.68 4.38 -1.41
C ALA A 114 -13.17 3.24 -2.31
N LEU A 115 -13.51 2.09 -1.72
CA LEU A 115 -14.08 0.95 -2.44
C LEU A 115 -15.46 1.27 -3.01
N ASP A 116 -16.30 1.98 -2.26
CA ASP A 116 -17.59 2.49 -2.76
C ASP A 116 -17.44 3.50 -3.90
N SER A 117 -16.31 4.22 -3.93
CA SER A 117 -15.98 5.18 -4.99
C SER A 117 -15.43 4.50 -6.25
N GLY A 118 -14.94 3.27 -6.16
CA GLY A 118 -14.40 2.49 -7.30
C GLY A 118 -12.95 2.01 -7.16
N ALA A 119 -12.31 2.18 -6.00
CA ALA A 119 -11.05 1.49 -5.73
C ALA A 119 -11.26 -0.03 -5.68
N VAL A 120 -10.24 -0.79 -6.07
CA VAL A 120 -10.32 -2.25 -6.24
C VAL A 120 -9.19 -3.01 -5.53
N LEU A 121 -8.33 -2.31 -4.80
CA LEU A 121 -7.25 -2.87 -3.99
C LEU A 121 -7.11 -2.02 -2.72
N VAL A 122 -6.91 -2.66 -1.57
CA VAL A 122 -6.51 -1.98 -0.34
C VAL A 122 -5.02 -2.18 -0.11
N ASN A 123 -4.28 -1.09 0.11
CA ASN A 123 -2.90 -1.15 0.59
C ASN A 123 -2.89 -0.79 2.08
N ASP A 124 -2.72 -1.80 2.95
CA ASP A 124 -2.71 -1.59 4.40
C ASP A 124 -1.30 -1.82 4.95
N VAL A 125 -0.58 -0.72 5.15
CA VAL A 125 0.76 -0.73 5.73
C VAL A 125 0.81 -1.31 7.15
N SER A 126 -0.32 -1.39 7.87
CA SER A 126 -0.35 -2.03 9.19
C SER A 126 -0.35 -3.55 9.12
N GLY A 127 -0.72 -4.09 7.95
CA GLY A 127 -0.93 -5.50 7.70
C GLY A 127 -2.17 -6.03 8.44
N LEU A 128 -3.29 -5.30 8.40
CA LEU A 128 -4.56 -5.62 9.07
C LEU A 128 -4.47 -5.64 10.60
N ARG A 129 -3.50 -4.94 11.19
CA ARG A 129 -3.25 -5.00 12.65
C ARG A 129 -3.56 -3.71 13.40
N THR A 130 -3.86 -2.61 12.69
CA THR A 130 -4.28 -1.35 13.33
C THR A 130 -5.79 -1.28 13.52
N ASP A 131 -6.55 -1.43 12.43
CA ASP A 131 -8.01 -1.38 12.47
C ASP A 131 -8.61 -2.80 12.35
N PRO A 132 -9.31 -3.29 13.39
CA PRO A 132 -9.84 -4.66 13.40
C PRO A 132 -10.93 -4.91 12.35
N GLU A 133 -11.61 -3.89 11.82
CA GLU A 133 -12.67 -4.05 10.82
C GLU A 133 -12.12 -4.15 9.39
N MET A 134 -10.86 -3.76 9.15
CA MET A 134 -10.27 -3.77 7.81
C MET A 134 -10.28 -5.17 7.17
N ALA A 135 -9.93 -6.19 7.96
CA ALA A 135 -9.91 -7.57 7.46
C ALA A 135 -11.31 -8.08 7.09
N THR A 136 -12.33 -7.67 7.85
CA THR A 136 -13.74 -7.99 7.56
C THR A 136 -14.16 -7.35 6.25
N ILE A 137 -13.88 -6.05 6.05
CA ILE A 137 -14.26 -5.33 4.82
C ILE A 137 -13.60 -5.95 3.58
N VAL A 138 -12.30 -6.26 3.65
CA VAL A 138 -11.59 -6.90 2.54
C VAL A 138 -12.19 -8.26 2.21
N ALA A 139 -12.49 -9.08 3.22
CA ALA A 139 -13.09 -10.39 3.04
C ALA A 139 -14.52 -10.33 2.48
N GLU A 140 -15.38 -9.44 3.03
CA GLU A 140 -16.78 -9.29 2.60
C GLU A 140 -16.91 -8.75 1.17
N ARG A 141 -15.97 -7.88 0.75
CA ARG A 141 -15.95 -7.31 -0.59
C ARG A 141 -15.22 -8.18 -1.63
N ASP A 142 -14.59 -9.27 -1.18
CA ASP A 142 -13.84 -10.21 -2.04
C ASP A 142 -12.76 -9.51 -2.89
N ILE A 143 -12.05 -8.56 -2.30
CA ILE A 143 -11.01 -7.76 -2.98
C ILE A 143 -9.59 -8.13 -2.55
N PRO A 144 -8.58 -7.86 -3.39
CA PRO A 144 -7.19 -8.01 -2.99
C PRO A 144 -6.75 -6.97 -1.95
N VAL A 145 -5.70 -7.31 -1.19
CA VAL A 145 -5.07 -6.48 -0.18
C VAL A 145 -3.54 -6.62 -0.19
N VAL A 146 -2.82 -5.51 -0.05
CA VAL A 146 -1.39 -5.48 0.26
C VAL A 146 -1.21 -5.48 1.77
N LEU A 147 -0.39 -6.42 2.27
CA LEU A 147 -0.03 -6.54 3.67
C LEU A 147 1.45 -6.22 3.87
N MET A 148 1.74 -5.07 4.47
CA MET A 148 3.12 -4.71 4.80
C MET A 148 3.59 -5.35 6.11
N SER A 149 4.87 -5.69 6.15
CA SER A 149 5.60 -6.12 7.34
C SER A 149 5.92 -4.92 8.25
N LEU A 150 4.91 -4.50 9.00
CA LEU A 150 5.06 -3.51 10.07
C LEU A 150 5.56 -4.16 11.36
N CYS A 151 6.87 -4.29 11.45
CA CYS A 151 7.54 -4.94 12.56
C CYS A 151 7.48 -4.12 13.86
N ARG A 152 7.28 -4.80 15.01
CA ARG A 152 7.36 -4.14 16.32
C ARG A 152 8.81 -3.74 16.62
N GLN A 153 8.98 -2.59 17.27
CA GLN A 153 10.30 -2.08 17.61
C GLN A 153 10.90 -2.81 18.85
N PRO A 154 12.20 -3.11 18.85
CA PRO A 154 13.16 -2.89 17.76
C PRO A 154 13.07 -3.95 16.65
N CYS A 155 13.03 -3.51 15.39
CA CYS A 155 13.06 -4.40 14.23
C CYS A 155 14.48 -4.51 13.61
N ASP A 156 15.32 -5.29 14.26
CA ASP A 156 16.78 -5.38 14.00
C ASP A 156 17.19 -6.59 13.14
N SER A 157 16.23 -7.31 12.53
CA SER A 157 16.54 -8.47 11.70
C SER A 157 15.42 -8.82 10.71
N ILE A 158 15.80 -9.48 9.62
CA ILE A 158 14.85 -10.04 8.64
C ILE A 158 13.89 -11.03 9.31
N GLN A 159 14.36 -11.79 10.31
CA GLN A 159 13.54 -12.79 10.98
C GLN A 159 12.34 -12.15 11.68
N LYS A 160 12.53 -11.03 12.37
CA LYS A 160 11.42 -10.26 12.97
C LYS A 160 10.46 -9.69 11.92
N SER A 161 10.98 -9.25 10.77
CA SER A 161 10.13 -8.81 9.65
C SER A 161 9.28 -9.97 9.09
N LEU A 162 9.86 -11.16 8.89
CA LEU A 162 9.11 -12.34 8.48
C LEU A 162 8.06 -12.76 9.52
N GLU A 163 8.36 -12.66 10.81
CA GLU A 163 7.41 -12.94 11.88
C GLU A 163 6.25 -11.95 11.89
N ALA A 164 6.52 -10.65 11.68
CA ALA A 164 5.49 -9.63 11.57
C ALA A 164 4.55 -9.88 10.38
N LEU A 165 5.11 -10.21 9.21
CA LEU A 165 4.30 -10.57 8.05
C LEU A 165 3.49 -11.85 8.29
N SER A 166 4.08 -12.86 8.94
CA SER A 166 3.36 -14.09 9.30
C SER A 166 2.19 -13.83 10.26
N GLU A 167 2.29 -12.82 11.13
CA GLU A 167 1.18 -12.39 11.98
C GLU A 167 0.05 -11.79 11.13
N SER A 168 0.37 -10.90 10.19
CA SER A 168 -0.59 -10.29 9.26
C SER A 168 -1.30 -11.35 8.40
N LEU A 169 -0.57 -12.32 7.85
CA LEU A 169 -1.16 -13.44 7.09
C LEU A 169 -2.14 -14.24 7.95
N ARG A 170 -1.82 -14.50 9.22
CA ARG A 170 -2.73 -15.20 10.13
C ARG A 170 -4.01 -14.41 10.39
N VAL A 171 -3.93 -13.07 10.50
CA VAL A 171 -5.11 -12.21 10.62
C VAL A 171 -5.97 -12.33 9.35
N ALA A 172 -5.37 -12.18 8.17
CA ALA A 172 -6.07 -12.29 6.89
C ALA A 172 -6.80 -13.64 6.73
N HIS A 173 -6.10 -14.75 6.99
CA HIS A 173 -6.69 -16.09 6.90
C HIS A 173 -7.80 -16.32 7.93
N SER A 174 -7.67 -15.75 9.13
CA SER A 174 -8.72 -15.87 10.16
C SER A 174 -10.00 -15.13 9.76
N ALA A 175 -9.88 -14.06 8.96
CA ALA A 175 -11.00 -13.34 8.38
C ALA A 175 -11.57 -14.00 7.10
N GLY A 176 -10.90 -15.03 6.57
CA GLY A 176 -11.33 -15.74 5.37
C GLY A 176 -10.76 -15.21 4.05
N ILE A 177 -9.76 -14.31 4.08
CA ILE A 177 -9.10 -13.78 2.89
C ILE A 177 -8.23 -14.87 2.26
N ALA A 178 -8.43 -15.13 0.96
CA ALA A 178 -7.72 -16.15 0.21
C ALA A 178 -6.28 -15.73 -0.13
N ASN A 179 -5.38 -16.67 -0.37
CA ASN A 179 -4.00 -16.35 -0.74
C ASN A 179 -3.91 -15.60 -2.09
N GLU A 180 -4.85 -15.89 -2.99
CA GLU A 180 -5.03 -15.27 -4.30
C GLU A 180 -5.51 -13.81 -4.19
N GLN A 181 -5.77 -13.31 -2.98
CA GLN A 181 -6.10 -11.92 -2.69
C GLN A 181 -4.98 -11.20 -1.94
N ILE A 182 -3.93 -11.89 -1.52
CA ILE A 182 -2.91 -11.30 -0.64
C ILE A 182 -1.63 -11.01 -1.43
N ILE A 183 -1.26 -9.74 -1.46
CA ILE A 183 0.06 -9.26 -1.84
C ILE A 183 0.82 -8.93 -0.56
N VAL A 184 2.12 -9.24 -0.50
CA VAL A 184 2.95 -8.97 0.67
C VAL A 184 4.01 -7.91 0.38
N ASP A 185 4.27 -7.05 1.36
CA ASP A 185 5.29 -6.01 1.30
C ASP A 185 6.29 -6.17 2.47
N PRO A 186 7.62 -6.25 2.21
CA PRO A 186 8.64 -6.29 3.28
C PRO A 186 8.73 -5.03 4.14
N GLY A 187 8.18 -3.90 3.69
CA GLY A 187 8.22 -2.59 4.32
C GLY A 187 9.64 -2.04 4.42
N ILE A 188 10.35 -1.96 3.29
CA ILE A 188 11.71 -1.36 3.25
C ILE A 188 11.61 0.13 3.59
N GLY A 189 12.44 0.61 4.51
CA GLY A 189 12.36 1.98 5.03
C GLY A 189 11.34 2.16 6.16
N PHE A 190 10.49 1.17 6.43
CA PHE A 190 9.46 1.28 7.46
C PHE A 190 9.93 0.67 8.79
N GLY A 191 10.42 1.53 9.69
CA GLY A 191 10.68 1.13 11.08
C GLY A 191 11.95 0.31 11.28
N LYS A 192 12.84 0.23 10.30
CA LYS A 192 13.99 -0.69 10.31
C LYS A 192 15.28 0.10 10.19
N PRO A 193 16.38 -0.35 10.82
CA PRO A 193 17.71 0.21 10.55
C PRO A 193 18.12 0.00 9.09
N PRO A 194 18.90 0.90 8.48
CA PRO A 194 19.34 0.76 7.09
C PRO A 194 20.02 -0.57 6.78
N GLU A 195 20.78 -1.14 7.72
CA GLU A 195 21.42 -2.45 7.54
C GLU A 195 20.39 -3.56 7.35
N VAL A 196 19.27 -3.49 8.07
CA VAL A 196 18.17 -4.45 7.94
C VAL A 196 17.45 -4.22 6.61
N ASP A 197 17.25 -2.98 6.18
CA ASP A 197 16.62 -2.67 4.89
C ASP A 197 17.47 -3.17 3.69
N PHE A 198 18.79 -3.02 3.74
CA PHE A 198 19.69 -3.62 2.75
C PHE A 198 19.59 -5.15 2.74
N ASP A 199 19.45 -5.75 3.92
CA ASP A 199 19.22 -7.18 4.07
C ASP A 199 17.86 -7.61 3.48
N LEU A 200 16.79 -6.82 3.65
CA LEU A 200 15.49 -7.08 3.03
C LEU A 200 15.61 -7.09 1.50
N ILE A 201 16.29 -6.11 0.90
CA ILE A 201 16.53 -6.07 -0.54
C ILE A 201 17.32 -7.30 -0.99
N ARG A 202 18.39 -7.65 -0.26
CA ARG A 202 19.25 -8.80 -0.59
C ARG A 202 18.51 -10.13 -0.52
N TYR A 203 17.59 -10.27 0.42
CA TYR A 203 16.88 -11.52 0.72
C TYR A 203 15.38 -11.43 0.44
N LEU A 204 14.97 -10.60 -0.53
CA LEU A 204 13.59 -10.33 -0.88
C LEU A 204 12.75 -11.59 -1.13
N ARG A 205 13.36 -12.60 -1.77
CA ARG A 205 12.74 -13.91 -2.03
C ARG A 205 12.29 -14.66 -0.76
N ARG A 206 12.75 -14.29 0.43
CA ARG A 206 12.28 -14.90 1.67
C ARG A 206 10.82 -14.52 1.98
N PHE A 207 10.36 -13.35 1.53
CA PHE A 207 8.99 -12.88 1.77
C PHE A 207 7.96 -13.61 0.93
N THR A 208 8.37 -14.26 -0.16
CA THR A 208 7.51 -15.11 -0.99
C THR A 208 7.50 -16.58 -0.55
N MET A 209 8.06 -16.90 0.63
CA MET A 209 8.15 -18.29 1.11
C MET A 209 6.78 -18.94 1.36
N TRP A 210 5.74 -18.12 1.59
CA TRP A 210 4.34 -18.55 1.73
C TRP A 210 3.57 -18.53 0.39
N GLY A 211 4.24 -18.20 -0.72
CA GLY A 211 3.71 -18.29 -2.09
C GLY A 211 3.07 -17.01 -2.60
N GLN A 212 2.90 -16.00 -1.74
CA GLN A 212 2.25 -14.73 -2.11
C GLN A 212 3.09 -13.95 -3.11
N THR A 213 2.37 -13.14 -3.89
CA THR A 213 2.92 -12.08 -4.72
C THR A 213 3.52 -11.00 -3.84
N LEU A 214 4.58 -10.36 -4.31
CA LEU A 214 5.32 -9.36 -3.58
C LEU A 214 5.20 -7.99 -4.27
N VAL A 215 5.02 -6.95 -3.46
CA VAL A 215 5.27 -5.55 -3.83
C VAL A 215 6.40 -4.98 -2.97
N THR A 216 7.11 -3.98 -3.49
CA THR A 216 8.18 -3.31 -2.76
C THR A 216 8.38 -1.91 -3.31
N ASP A 217 8.75 -0.98 -2.43
CA ASP A 217 9.36 0.29 -2.79
C ASP A 217 10.75 0.42 -2.09
N SER A 218 11.46 1.50 -2.37
CA SER A 218 12.69 1.85 -1.67
C SER A 218 12.75 3.34 -1.29
N GLN A 219 11.63 4.05 -1.33
CA GLN A 219 11.62 5.49 -1.10
C GLN A 219 12.04 5.82 0.33
N GLY A 220 11.47 5.10 1.31
CA GLY A 220 11.80 5.30 2.71
C GLY A 220 13.29 5.06 3.03
N LEU A 221 13.92 4.07 2.40
CA LEU A 221 15.35 3.81 2.56
C LEU A 221 16.21 4.96 2.00
N LEU A 222 15.85 5.51 0.84
CA LEU A 222 16.59 6.62 0.25
C LEU A 222 16.55 7.86 1.14
N GLU A 223 15.43 8.12 1.81
CA GLU A 223 15.29 9.22 2.77
C GLU A 223 16.12 9.01 4.03
N GLN A 224 16.23 7.78 4.55
CA GLN A 224 17.06 7.48 5.74
C GLN A 224 18.57 7.64 5.50
N LEU A 225 19.02 7.59 4.25
CA LEU A 225 20.44 7.67 3.88
C LEU A 225 20.93 9.11 3.63
N GLN A 226 20.05 10.11 3.68
CA GLN A 226 20.37 11.53 3.50
C GLN A 226 20.66 12.23 4.84
#